data_AF-A0AAU6WUJ1-F1
#
_entry.id   AF-A0AAU6WUJ1-F1
#
_cell.length_a   1.000
_cell.length_b   1.000
_cell.length_c   1.000
_cell.angle_alpha   90.00
_cell.angle_beta   90.00
_cell.angle_gamma   90.00
#
_symmetry.space_group_name_H-M   'P 1'
#
loop_
_entity.id
_entity.type
_entity.pdbx_description
1 polymer ?
#
loop_
_entity_poly.entity_id
_entity_poly.type
_entity_poly.pdbx_seq_one_letter_code
_entity_poly.pdbx_strand_id
1 'polypeptide(L)'
;MMKCIKWMLILFFTAFLSFAIYLESGGNFILNHSDKQLITYEMRSCKKLPENFISFYNTVYPNPLFSDSWSYVIGDLLKPQSSRKECPCSQTAYRLFPLLEIHNKKGIDQFLTARYIEHHFTQQECLSFNFNKFDFLEKEKAYRKFHNLYSIKKLRIFSR
;
A
#
# COMPACT_ATOMS: atom_id res chain seq x y z
N MET A 1 -28.31 14.25 35.01
CA MET A 1 -26.90 13.84 34.77
C MET A 1 -26.77 12.48 34.09
N MET A 2 -27.28 11.37 34.65
CA MET A 2 -27.17 10.02 34.04
C MET A 2 -27.80 9.90 32.64
N LYS A 3 -28.90 10.60 32.35
CA LYS A 3 -29.54 10.60 31.03
C LYS A 3 -28.67 11.25 29.95
N CYS A 4 -28.01 12.37 30.26
CA CYS A 4 -27.11 13.06 29.34
C CYS A 4 -25.87 12.21 29.01
N ILE A 5 -25.29 11.55 30.02
CA ILE A 5 -24.14 10.65 29.83
C ILE A 5 -24.52 9.47 28.92
N LYS A 6 -25.70 8.87 29.11
CA LYS A 6 -26.19 7.79 28.23
C LYS A 6 -26.32 8.26 26.78
N TRP A 7 -26.91 9.43 26.54
CA TRP A 7 -27.05 9.98 25.19
C TRP A 7 -25.70 10.31 24.56
N MET A 8 -24.74 10.85 25.32
CA MET A 8 -23.39 11.08 24.81
C MET A 8 -22.67 9.78 24.46
N LEU A 9 -22.81 8.72 25.27
CA LEU A 9 -22.22 7.41 24.98
C LEU A 9 -22.84 6.79 23.72
N ILE A 10 -24.16 6.89 23.55
CA ILE A 10 -24.85 6.41 22.34
C ILE A 10 -24.35 7.16 21.12
N LEU A 11 -24.32 8.50 21.17
CA LEU A 11 -23.81 9.32 20.06
C LEU A 11 -22.37 8.97 19.70
N PHE A 12 -21.51 8.80 20.70
CA PHE A 12 -20.12 8.40 20.50
C PHE A 12 -20.02 7.02 19.83
N PHE A 13 -20.78 6.04 20.33
CA PHE A 13 -20.78 4.70 19.76
C PHE A 13 -21.29 4.68 18.32
N THR A 14 -22.37 5.41 18.02
CA THR A 14 -22.89 5.54 16.65
C THR A 14 -21.87 6.20 15.74
N ALA A 15 -21.24 7.30 16.18
CA ALA A 15 -20.20 7.98 15.39
C ALA A 15 -19.00 7.06 15.13
N PHE A 16 -18.56 6.30 16.13
CA PHE A 16 -17.48 5.33 15.99
C PHE A 16 -17.84 4.22 14.99
N LEU A 17 -19.06 3.68 15.07
CA LEU A 17 -19.52 2.64 14.15
C LEU A 17 -19.61 3.16 12.71
N SER A 18 -20.15 4.37 12.52
CA SER A 18 -20.17 5.02 11.20
C SER A 18 -18.77 5.24 10.66
N PHE A 19 -17.82 5.64 11.50
CA PHE A 19 -16.42 5.78 11.11
C PHE A 19 -15.77 4.45 10.72
N ALA A 20 -16.03 3.37 11.48
CA ALA A 20 -15.53 2.04 11.16
C ALA A 20 -16.08 1.52 9.82
N ILE A 21 -17.39 1.72 9.56
CA ILE A 21 -18.02 1.39 8.27
C ILE A 21 -17.39 2.21 7.14
N TYR A 22 -17.14 3.50 7.38
CA TYR A 22 -16.46 4.35 6.41
C TYR A 22 -15.04 3.88 6.11
N LEU A 23 -14.27 3.44 7.10
CA LEU A 23 -12.94 2.89 6.85
C LEU A 23 -12.98 1.60 6.01
N GLU A 24 -13.98 0.75 6.23
CA GLU A 24 -14.10 -0.52 5.53
C GLU A 24 -14.64 -0.36 4.11
N SER A 25 -15.65 0.50 3.90
CA SER A 25 -16.36 0.64 2.63
C SER A 25 -16.11 1.96 1.90
N GLY A 26 -15.36 2.89 2.50
CA GLY A 26 -15.13 4.25 1.99
C GLY A 26 -14.52 4.28 0.59
N GLY A 27 -13.70 3.29 0.25
CA GLY A 27 -13.14 3.12 -1.09
C GLY A 27 -14.21 3.02 -2.19
N ASN A 28 -15.37 2.42 -1.90
CA ASN A 28 -16.48 2.36 -2.85
C ASN A 28 -17.11 3.74 -3.13
N PHE A 29 -17.00 4.68 -2.19
CA PHE A 29 -17.58 6.01 -2.29
C PHE A 29 -16.61 7.03 -2.92
N ILE A 30 -15.33 6.95 -2.59
CA ILE A 30 -14.33 7.92 -3.09
C ILE A 30 -13.87 7.62 -4.52
N LEU A 31 -13.92 6.34 -4.94
CA LEU A 31 -13.52 5.94 -6.28
C LEU A 31 -14.70 6.06 -7.24
N ASN A 32 -14.53 6.84 -8.30
CA ASN A 32 -15.53 6.92 -9.36
C ASN A 32 -15.52 5.64 -10.23
N HIS A 33 -16.46 5.54 -11.17
CA HIS A 33 -16.58 4.34 -12.01
C HIS A 33 -15.32 4.11 -12.88
N SER A 34 -14.76 5.17 -13.46
CA SER A 34 -13.54 5.11 -14.26
C SER A 34 -12.32 4.66 -13.46
N ASP A 35 -12.18 5.11 -12.22
CA ASP A 35 -11.10 4.71 -11.31
C ASP A 35 -11.17 3.21 -11.01
N LYS A 36 -12.37 2.70 -10.72
CA LYS A 36 -12.60 1.27 -10.47
C LYS A 36 -12.28 0.42 -11.70
N GLN A 37 -12.65 0.91 -12.89
CA GLN A 37 -12.31 0.27 -14.15
C GLN A 37 -10.80 0.28 -14.40
N LEU A 38 -10.14 1.42 -14.16
CA LEU A 38 -8.69 1.56 -14.30
C LEU A 38 -7.95 0.59 -13.38
N ILE A 39 -8.31 0.56 -12.09
CA ILE A 39 -7.75 -0.39 -11.12
C ILE A 39 -7.94 -1.82 -11.62
N THR A 40 -9.16 -2.17 -12.05
CA THR A 40 -9.46 -3.53 -12.53
C THR A 40 -8.65 -3.89 -13.77
N TYR A 41 -8.53 -2.98 -14.72
CA TYR A 41 -7.76 -3.17 -15.95
C TYR A 41 -6.27 -3.37 -15.63
N GLU A 42 -5.69 -2.47 -14.82
CA GLU A 42 -4.29 -2.52 -14.42
C GLU A 42 -3.98 -3.84 -13.69
N MET A 43 -4.82 -4.25 -12.73
CA MET A 43 -4.64 -5.49 -11.98
C MET A 43 -4.75 -6.74 -12.86
N ARG A 44 -5.77 -6.81 -13.74
CA ARG A 44 -6.01 -7.99 -14.59
C ARG A 44 -5.06 -8.10 -15.78
N SER A 45 -4.45 -7.01 -16.21
CA SER A 45 -3.45 -7.01 -17.29
C SER A 45 -2.10 -7.61 -16.87
N CYS A 46 -1.87 -7.79 -15.57
CA CYS A 46 -0.60 -8.26 -15.04
C CYS A 46 -0.41 -9.77 -15.19
N LYS A 47 0.80 -10.18 -15.57
CA LYS A 47 1.14 -11.61 -15.61
C LYS A 47 1.26 -12.15 -14.19
N LYS A 48 0.70 -13.34 -13.96
CA LYS A 48 0.87 -14.06 -12.71
C LYS A 48 2.36 -14.35 -12.46
N LEU A 49 2.78 -14.18 -11.21
CA LEU A 49 4.12 -14.57 -10.79
C LEU A 49 4.26 -16.08 -10.73
N PRO A 50 5.43 -16.64 -11.12
CA PRO A 50 5.67 -18.06 -10.99
C PRO A 50 5.77 -18.47 -9.51
N GLU A 51 5.37 -19.70 -9.20
CA GLU A 51 5.22 -20.20 -7.82
C GLU A 51 6.52 -20.17 -7.01
N ASN A 52 7.65 -20.42 -7.69
CA ASN A 52 8.98 -20.33 -7.08
C ASN A 52 9.27 -18.93 -6.53
N PHE A 53 8.83 -17.87 -7.23
CA PHE A 53 8.99 -16.49 -6.77
C PHE A 53 8.12 -16.23 -5.53
N ILE A 54 6.88 -16.73 -5.53
CA ILE A 54 5.96 -16.57 -4.39
C ILE A 54 6.55 -17.25 -3.13
N SER A 55 7.10 -18.46 -3.29
CA SER A 55 7.75 -19.20 -2.21
C SER A 55 8.98 -18.46 -1.67
N PHE A 56 9.84 -17.94 -2.56
CA PHE A 56 10.98 -17.13 -2.18
C PHE A 56 10.53 -15.86 -1.42
N TYR A 57 9.54 -15.15 -1.94
CA TYR A 57 9.05 -13.91 -1.34
C TYR A 57 8.53 -14.13 0.09
N ASN A 58 7.76 -15.20 0.33
CA ASN A 58 7.28 -15.57 1.68
C ASN A 58 8.39 -16.00 2.64
N THR A 59 9.55 -16.43 2.13
CA THR A 59 10.71 -16.77 2.95
C THR A 59 11.46 -15.51 3.38
N VAL A 60 11.58 -14.53 2.49
CA VAL A 60 12.29 -13.27 2.74
C VAL A 60 11.46 -12.32 3.61
N TYR A 61 10.15 -12.26 3.35
CA TYR A 61 9.21 -11.38 4.04
C TYR A 61 8.21 -12.23 4.83
N PRO A 62 8.11 -12.07 6.15
CA PRO A 62 7.19 -12.87 6.96
C PRO A 62 5.73 -12.40 6.78
N ASN A 63 4.87 -13.33 6.34
CA ASN A 63 3.40 -13.18 6.21
C ASN A 63 2.82 -12.08 5.28
N PRO A 64 3.52 -11.54 4.27
CA PRO A 64 3.04 -10.39 3.50
C PRO A 64 1.81 -10.71 2.63
N LEU A 65 1.61 -11.99 2.28
CA LEU A 65 0.48 -12.44 1.47
C LEU A 65 -0.77 -12.76 2.29
N PHE A 66 -0.65 -12.79 3.61
CA PHE A 66 -1.72 -13.11 4.54
C PHE A 66 -2.13 -11.92 5.40
N SER A 67 -1.28 -10.88 5.50
CA SER A 67 -1.59 -9.64 6.21
C SER A 67 -2.35 -8.66 5.33
N ASP A 68 -3.46 -8.16 5.84
CA ASP A 68 -4.23 -7.09 5.23
C ASP A 68 -3.71 -5.70 5.64
N SER A 69 -4.30 -4.66 5.05
CA SER A 69 -3.92 -3.27 5.33
C SER A 69 -4.16 -2.85 6.78
N TRP A 70 -5.14 -3.43 7.48
CA TRP A 70 -5.30 -3.23 8.93
C TRP A 70 -4.10 -3.78 9.70
N SER A 71 -3.67 -4.99 9.40
CA SER A 71 -2.50 -5.64 10.01
C SER A 71 -1.22 -4.83 9.79
N TYR A 72 -1.12 -4.17 8.62
CA TYR A 72 -0.04 -3.23 8.29
C TYR A 72 -0.13 -1.96 9.15
N VAL A 73 -1.26 -1.25 9.16
CA VAL A 73 -1.44 0.00 9.91
C VAL A 73 -1.27 -0.20 11.43
N ILE A 74 -1.88 -1.24 11.98
CA ILE A 74 -1.74 -1.59 13.41
C ILE A 74 -0.29 -1.95 13.72
N GLY A 75 0.38 -2.66 12.81
CA GLY A 75 1.79 -3.01 12.96
C GLY A 75 2.71 -1.79 13.03
N ASP A 76 2.49 -0.83 12.14
CA ASP A 76 3.27 0.42 12.07
C ASP A 76 3.03 1.28 13.32
N LEU A 77 1.78 1.35 13.79
CA LEU A 77 1.41 2.12 14.99
C LEU A 77 1.98 1.52 16.28
N LEU A 78 1.99 0.19 16.41
CA LEU A 78 2.49 -0.48 17.61
C LEU A 78 4.02 -0.64 17.62
N LYS A 79 4.66 -0.78 16.46
CA LYS A 79 6.10 -1.04 16.34
C LYS A 79 6.72 -0.28 15.16
N PRO A 80 6.79 1.06 15.23
CA PRO A 80 7.27 1.90 14.12
C PRO A 80 8.75 1.68 13.75
N GLN A 81 9.54 1.07 14.65
CA GLN A 81 10.95 0.74 14.41
C GLN A 81 11.20 -0.72 13.96
N SER A 82 10.14 -1.54 13.83
CA SER A 82 10.30 -2.91 13.33
C SER A 82 10.55 -2.94 11.82
N SER A 83 11.15 -4.01 11.31
CA SER A 83 11.31 -4.21 9.87
C SER A 83 9.95 -4.01 9.18
N ARG A 84 9.97 -3.16 8.14
CA ARG A 84 8.78 -2.72 7.41
C ARG A 84 7.92 -3.94 7.07
N LYS A 85 6.73 -4.05 7.67
CA LYS A 85 5.74 -5.05 7.26
C LYS A 85 5.38 -4.76 5.81
N GLU A 86 5.30 -5.75 4.94
CA GLU A 86 4.92 -5.51 3.55
C GLU A 86 3.45 -5.84 3.34
N CYS A 87 2.70 -4.91 2.75
CA CYS A 87 1.31 -5.12 2.33
C CYS A 87 1.20 -4.81 0.83
N PRO A 88 1.25 -5.84 -0.04
CA PRO A 88 1.21 -5.66 -1.48
C PRO A 88 0.04 -4.82 -1.99
N CYS A 89 -1.17 -4.98 -1.44
CA CYS A 89 -2.31 -4.17 -1.87
C CYS A 89 -2.21 -2.71 -1.42
N SER A 90 -1.63 -2.43 -0.24
CA SER A 90 -1.31 -1.06 0.18
C SER A 90 -0.27 -0.39 -0.74
N GLN A 91 0.76 -1.14 -1.15
CA GLN A 91 1.73 -0.66 -2.15
C GLN A 91 1.09 -0.43 -3.52
N THR A 92 0.18 -1.31 -3.93
CA THR A 92 -0.57 -1.18 -5.19
C THR A 92 -1.42 0.09 -5.16
N ALA A 93 -2.15 0.31 -4.06
CA ALA A 93 -2.91 1.53 -3.84
C ALA A 93 -2.01 2.76 -3.92
N TYR A 94 -0.88 2.78 -3.21
CA TYR A 94 0.10 3.88 -3.28
C TYR A 94 0.55 4.18 -4.71
N ARG A 95 0.80 3.14 -5.51
CA ARG A 95 1.28 3.27 -6.89
C ARG A 95 0.21 3.77 -7.86
N LEU A 96 -1.04 3.34 -7.68
CA LEU A 96 -2.17 3.77 -8.50
C LEU A 96 -2.71 5.13 -8.07
N PHE A 97 -2.58 5.50 -6.80
CA PHE A 97 -3.17 6.71 -6.21
C PHE A 97 -2.93 8.00 -7.00
N PRO A 98 -1.75 8.27 -7.58
CA PRO A 98 -1.54 9.46 -8.41
C PRO A 98 -2.43 9.50 -9.66
N LEU A 99 -2.78 8.34 -10.22
CA LEU A 99 -3.55 8.19 -11.46
C LEU A 99 -5.07 8.30 -11.26
N LEU A 100 -5.54 8.13 -10.02
CA LEU A 100 -6.98 8.14 -9.70
C LEU A 100 -7.53 9.57 -9.63
N GLU A 101 -8.75 9.79 -10.10
CA GLU A 101 -9.41 11.10 -10.13
C GLU A 101 -10.21 11.37 -8.84
N ILE A 102 -9.59 11.10 -7.69
CA ILE A 102 -10.20 11.35 -6.38
C ILE A 102 -10.14 12.84 -6.07
N HIS A 103 -11.29 13.44 -5.78
CA HIS A 103 -11.38 14.86 -5.44
C HIS A 103 -10.76 15.15 -4.07
N ASN A 104 -9.91 16.19 -3.98
CA ASN A 104 -9.26 16.63 -2.74
C ASN A 104 -8.52 15.52 -1.97
N LYS A 105 -7.65 14.77 -2.67
CA LYS A 105 -6.87 13.65 -2.11
C LYS A 105 -6.29 13.95 -0.72
N LYS A 106 -6.64 13.12 0.26
CA LYS A 106 -6.12 13.09 1.63
C LYS A 106 -5.36 11.79 1.88
N GLY A 107 -4.51 11.78 2.91
CA GLY A 107 -3.77 10.58 3.28
C GLY A 107 -4.66 9.37 3.58
N ILE A 108 -5.85 9.59 4.15
CA ILE A 108 -6.82 8.52 4.42
C ILE A 108 -7.37 7.88 3.14
N ASP A 109 -7.46 8.61 2.04
CA ASP A 109 -8.02 8.11 0.78
C ASP A 109 -7.14 7.01 0.18
N GLN A 110 -5.83 7.06 0.43
CA GLN A 110 -4.92 5.99 0.03
C GLN A 110 -5.23 4.69 0.80
N PHE A 111 -5.51 4.79 2.10
CA PHE A 111 -5.93 3.64 2.90
C PHE A 111 -7.28 3.09 2.43
N LEU A 112 -8.25 3.97 2.18
CA LEU A 112 -9.56 3.57 1.64
C LEU A 112 -9.45 2.90 0.26
N THR A 113 -8.53 3.39 -0.58
CA THR A 113 -8.21 2.77 -1.88
C THR A 113 -7.58 1.38 -1.67
N ALA A 114 -6.68 1.24 -0.71
CA ALA A 114 -6.09 -0.06 -0.36
C ALA A 114 -7.16 -1.07 0.11
N ARG A 115 -8.10 -0.65 0.98
CA ARG A 115 -9.23 -1.50 1.39
C ARG A 115 -10.11 -1.92 0.23
N TYR A 116 -10.44 -0.99 -0.67
CA TYR A 116 -11.17 -1.32 -1.89
C TYR A 116 -10.45 -2.39 -2.72
N ILE A 117 -9.14 -2.23 -2.94
CA ILE A 117 -8.34 -3.20 -3.69
C ILE A 117 -8.34 -4.56 -2.98
N GLU A 118 -8.17 -4.60 -1.65
CA GLU A 118 -8.17 -5.85 -0.86
C GLU A 118 -9.50 -6.59 -0.87
N HIS A 119 -10.62 -5.89 -1.03
CA HIS A 119 -11.94 -6.52 -1.19
C HIS A 119 -12.13 -7.20 -2.54
N HIS A 120 -11.37 -6.80 -3.56
CA HIS A 120 -11.55 -7.26 -4.95
C HIS A 120 -10.39 -8.11 -5.47
N PHE A 121 -9.22 -8.01 -4.84
CA PHE A 121 -7.98 -8.65 -5.27
C PHE A 121 -7.22 -9.23 -4.09
N THR A 122 -6.60 -10.37 -4.31
CA THR A 122 -5.73 -11.02 -3.33
C THR A 122 -4.39 -10.29 -3.20
N GLN A 123 -3.72 -10.44 -2.05
CA GLN A 123 -2.37 -9.89 -1.86
C GLN A 123 -1.36 -10.41 -2.91
N GLN A 124 -1.56 -11.63 -3.42
CA GLN A 124 -0.72 -12.21 -4.48
C GLN A 124 -0.94 -11.52 -5.84
N GLU A 125 -2.17 -11.15 -6.17
CA GLU A 125 -2.47 -10.37 -7.37
C GLU A 125 -1.89 -8.96 -7.26
N CYS A 126 -2.00 -8.33 -6.09
CA CYS A 126 -1.35 -7.06 -5.79
C CYS A 126 0.19 -7.15 -5.90
N LEU A 127 0.78 -8.23 -5.40
CA LEU A 127 2.22 -8.47 -5.54
C LEU A 127 2.61 -8.64 -7.02
N SER A 128 1.80 -9.37 -7.79
CA SER A 128 2.00 -9.53 -9.22
C SER A 128 1.97 -8.18 -9.93
N PHE A 129 1.00 -7.31 -9.62
CA PHE A 129 0.97 -5.95 -10.16
C PHE A 129 2.23 -5.16 -9.83
N ASN A 130 2.62 -5.11 -8.56
CA ASN A 130 3.79 -4.35 -8.13
C ASN A 130 5.07 -4.81 -8.82
N PHE A 131 5.22 -6.12 -9.02
CA PHE A 131 6.37 -6.70 -9.71
C PHE A 131 6.35 -6.43 -11.21
N ASN A 132 5.21 -6.59 -11.88
CA ASN A 132 5.09 -6.34 -13.33
C ASN A 132 5.37 -4.88 -13.70
N LYS A 133 5.06 -3.94 -12.80
CA LYS A 133 5.33 -2.52 -12.98
C LYS A 133 6.71 -2.11 -12.46
N PHE A 134 7.49 -3.02 -11.87
CA PHE A 134 8.81 -2.69 -11.36
C PHE A 134 9.80 -2.54 -12.52
N ASP A 135 10.33 -1.33 -12.71
CA ASP A 135 11.44 -1.11 -13.64
C ASP A 135 12.77 -1.45 -12.94
N PHE A 136 13.30 -2.64 -13.23
CA PHE A 136 14.61 -3.07 -12.75
C PHE A 136 15.76 -2.24 -13.35
N LEU A 137 15.60 -1.73 -14.57
CA LEU A 137 16.65 -1.04 -15.31
C LEU A 137 16.88 0.38 -14.80
N GLU A 138 15.84 1.07 -14.35
CA GLU A 138 15.96 2.41 -13.78
C GLU A 138 16.72 2.39 -12.45
N LYS A 139 16.47 1.39 -11.60
CA LYS A 139 17.24 1.19 -10.36
C LYS A 139 18.69 0.80 -10.62
N GLU A 140 18.95 -0.04 -11.61
CA GLU A 140 20.32 -0.42 -11.98
C GLU A 140 21.10 0.79 -12.54
N LYS A 141 20.45 1.67 -13.32
CA LYS A 141 21.03 2.95 -13.77
C LYS A 141 21.30 3.89 -12.60
N ALA A 142 20.37 4.03 -11.66
CA ALA A 142 20.56 4.85 -10.46
C ALA A 142 21.70 4.31 -9.58
N TYR A 143 21.77 2.99 -9.39
CA TYR A 143 22.84 2.32 -8.63
C TYR A 143 24.20 2.49 -9.31
N ARG A 144 24.29 2.28 -10.64
CA ARG A 144 25.51 2.55 -11.42
C ARG A 144 25.95 4.01 -11.31
N LYS A 145 25.00 4.96 -11.39
CA LYS A 145 25.29 6.39 -11.23
C LYS A 145 25.81 6.72 -9.83
N PHE A 146 25.23 6.13 -8.79
CA PHE A 146 25.66 6.31 -7.41
C PHE A 146 27.03 5.68 -7.14
N HIS A 147 27.26 4.47 -7.64
CA HIS A 147 28.54 3.77 -7.55
C HIS A 147 29.66 4.56 -8.25
N ASN A 148 29.42 5.03 -9.47
CA ASN A 148 30.38 5.85 -10.21
C ASN A 148 30.72 7.17 -9.48
N LEU A 149 29.72 7.84 -8.88
CA LEU A 149 29.94 9.04 -8.07
C LEU A 149 30.82 8.76 -6.83
N TYR A 150 30.65 7.61 -6.19
CA TYR A 150 31.46 7.18 -5.05
C TYR A 150 32.90 6.82 -5.46
N SER A 151 33.07 6.10 -6.57
CA SER A 151 34.40 5.76 -7.10
C SER A 151 35.20 7.00 -7.50
N ILE A 152 34.56 8.01 -8.10
CA ILE A 152 35.19 9.29 -8.47
C ILE A 152 35.57 10.11 -7.21
N LYS A 153 34.72 10.14 -6.18
CA LYS A 153 35.06 10.81 -4.92
C LYS A 153 36.23 10.13 -4.20
N LYS A 154 36.31 8.80 -4.25
CA LYS A 154 37.42 8.05 -3.64
C LYS A 154 38.75 8.34 -4.35
N LEU A 155 38.77 8.39 -5.69
CA LEU A 155 39.97 8.77 -6.45
C LEU A 155 40.46 10.19 -6.16
N ARG A 156 39.55 11.14 -5.92
CA ARG A 156 39.89 12.54 -5.61
C ARG A 156 40.45 12.74 -4.19
N ILE A 157 40.27 11.78 -3.28
CA ILE A 157 40.84 11.79 -1.92
C ILE A 157 42.26 11.21 -1.91
N PHE A 158 42.58 10.28 -2.82
CA PHE A 158 43.91 9.68 -2.94
C PHE A 158 44.86 10.44 -3.89
N SER A 159 44.42 11.56 -4.47
CA SER A 159 45.21 12.41 -5.37
C SER A 159 45.59 13.78 -4.75
N ARG A 160 45.61 13.89 -3.41
CA ARG A 160 46.21 15.01 -2.68
C ARG A 160 47.31 14.50 -1.77
#